data_AF-A0A355BI19-F1
#
_entry.id   AF-A0A355BI19-F1
#
_cell.length_a   1.000
_cell.length_b   1.000
_cell.length_c   1.000
_cell.angle_alpha   90.00
_cell.angle_beta   90.00
_cell.angle_gamma   90.00
#
_symmetry.space_group_name_H-M   'P 1'
#
loop_
_entity.id
_entity.type
_entity.pdbx_description
1 polymer ?
#
loop_
_entity_poly.entity_id
_entity_poly.type
_entity_poly.pdbx_seq_one_letter_code
_entity_poly.pdbx_strand_id
1 'polypeptide(L)'
;MRDFTDGGVLHTDQLLDVALSGNGFLAVTVDGKTAYTRSGSLQVSGGKLVTTAGHPVLDTYGREINIGNGVSQVEIDENGNVIGITGYSDAKTTLGQVGVARVPNQHAMRAIGGNL
;
A
#
# COMPACT_ATOMS: atom_id res chain seq x y z
N MET A 1 32.69 2.43 9.68
CA MET A 1 31.56 2.96 8.89
C MET A 1 30.86 1.77 8.28
N ARG A 2 29.55 1.63 8.45
CA ARG A 2 28.76 0.55 7.84
C ARG A 2 27.97 1.19 6.70
N ASP A 3 28.47 1.01 5.49
CA ASP A 3 27.84 1.46 4.26
C ASP A 3 26.57 0.64 4.04
N PHE A 4 25.42 1.29 4.20
CA PHE A 4 24.15 0.79 3.70
C PHE A 4 24.11 1.11 2.20
N THR A 5 24.78 0.27 1.41
CA THR A 5 24.61 0.29 -0.04
C THR A 5 23.17 -0.10 -0.36
N ASP A 6 22.38 0.94 -0.61
CA ASP A 6 21.26 1.01 -1.54
C ASP A 6 21.00 -0.33 -2.25
N GLY A 7 20.17 -1.16 -1.61
CA GLY A 7 19.63 -2.36 -2.22
C GLY A 7 18.62 -1.89 -3.25
N GLY A 8 19.04 -1.91 -4.52
CA GLY A 8 18.31 -1.36 -5.66
C GLY A 8 16.81 -1.57 -5.53
N VAL A 9 16.08 -0.45 -5.57
CA VAL A 9 14.62 -0.44 -5.65
C VAL A 9 14.26 -1.15 -6.95
N LEU A 10 13.92 -2.44 -6.86
CA LEU A 10 13.40 -3.19 -7.98
C LEU A 10 11.99 -2.67 -8.22
N HIS A 11 11.88 -1.72 -9.14
CA HIS A 11 10.60 -1.27 -9.68
C HIS A 11 9.99 -2.48 -10.40
N THR A 12 8.98 -3.09 -9.80
CA THR A 12 8.27 -4.19 -10.45
C THR A 12 7.35 -3.58 -11.50
N ASP A 13 7.66 -3.81 -12.78
CA ASP A 13 6.79 -3.50 -13.94
C ASP A 13 5.46 -4.29 -13.93
N GLN A 14 5.26 -5.15 -12.93
CA GLN A 14 3.96 -5.75 -12.66
C GLN A 14 3.17 -4.80 -11.77
N LEU A 15 2.21 -4.11 -12.40
CA LEU A 15 1.21 -3.32 -11.69
C LEU A 15 0.65 -4.17 -10.55
N LEU A 16 0.87 -3.72 -9.31
CA LEU A 16 0.03 -4.12 -8.19
C LEU A 16 -1.36 -3.57 -8.50
N ASP A 17 -2.13 -4.28 -9.31
CA ASP A 17 -3.52 -3.97 -9.61
C ASP A 17 -4.39 -4.66 -8.57
N VAL A 18 -4.65 -3.96 -7.47
CA VAL A 18 -5.70 -4.38 -6.55
C VAL A 18 -7.03 -4.00 -7.20
N ALA A 19 -7.61 -4.94 -7.96
CA ALA A 19 -9.00 -4.84 -8.39
C ALA A 19 -9.92 -5.11 -7.19
N LEU A 20 -10.18 -4.07 -6.39
CA LEU A 20 -11.21 -4.12 -5.35
C LEU A 20 -12.56 -4.43 -6.01
N SER A 21 -13.01 -5.67 -5.91
CA SER A 21 -14.34 -6.06 -6.38
C SER A 21 -15.40 -5.45 -5.44
N GLY A 22 -16.00 -4.32 -5.86
CA GLY A 22 -17.10 -3.65 -5.15
C GLY A 22 -16.84 -2.19 -4.77
N ASN A 23 -17.53 -1.71 -3.73
CA ASN A 23 -17.46 -0.33 -3.22
C ASN A 23 -16.39 -0.15 -2.11
N GLY A 24 -15.23 -0.76 -2.29
CA GLY A 24 -14.09 -0.64 -1.37
C GLY A 24 -13.26 0.61 -1.66
N PHE A 25 -12.67 1.20 -0.62
CA PHE A 25 -11.65 2.24 -0.74
C PHE A 25 -10.44 1.86 0.11
N LEU A 26 -9.24 2.03 -0.43
CA LEU A 26 -7.98 1.88 0.29
C LEU A 26 -7.79 3.06 1.23
N ALA A 27 -7.43 2.77 2.48
CA ALA A 27 -7.03 3.79 3.45
C ALA A 27 -5.60 4.25 3.14
N VAL A 28 -5.40 5.56 3.04
CA VAL A 28 -4.11 6.20 2.78
C VAL A 28 -3.91 7.37 3.73
N THR A 29 -2.66 7.84 3.87
CA THR A 29 -2.35 9.10 4.53
C THR A 29 -2.13 10.22 3.53
N VAL A 30 -2.86 11.32 3.68
CA VAL A 30 -2.69 12.57 2.94
C VAL A 30 -2.50 13.68 3.96
N ASP A 31 -1.37 14.39 3.91
CA ASP A 31 -1.01 15.46 4.86
C ASP A 31 -1.17 15.07 6.34
N GLY A 32 -0.80 13.82 6.68
CA GLY A 32 -0.90 13.28 8.04
C GLY A 32 -2.31 12.89 8.48
N LYS A 33 -3.30 12.94 7.59
CA LYS A 33 -4.69 12.54 7.86
C LYS A 33 -5.05 11.28 7.08
N THR A 34 -5.88 10.43 7.68
CA THR A 34 -6.49 9.30 6.98
C THR A 34 -7.43 9.82 5.89
N ALA A 35 -7.21 9.37 4.67
CA ALA A 35 -8.07 9.55 3.51
C ALA A 35 -8.34 8.19 2.86
N TYR A 36 -9.23 8.18 1.88
CA TYR A 36 -9.68 6.95 1.21
C TYR A 36 -9.60 7.11 -0.30
N THR A 37 -9.03 6.14 -1.00
CA THR A 37 -8.85 6.18 -2.47
C THR A 37 -9.32 4.90 -3.14
N ARG A 38 -9.72 5.02 -4.41
CA ARG A 38 -9.98 3.88 -5.31
C ARG A 38 -8.79 3.56 -6.22
N SER A 39 -7.68 4.30 -6.12
CA SER A 39 -6.47 3.97 -6.87
C SER A 39 -5.97 2.59 -6.48
N GLY A 40 -6.17 1.61 -7.36
CA GLY A 40 -5.63 0.27 -7.21
C GLY A 40 -4.12 0.20 -7.44
N SER A 41 -3.54 1.20 -8.12
CA SER A 41 -2.12 1.24 -8.47
C SER A 41 -1.25 1.63 -7.26
N LEU A 42 -0.47 0.66 -6.78
CA LEU A 42 0.45 0.80 -5.66
C LEU A 42 1.89 0.55 -6.08
N GLN A 43 2.82 1.14 -5.35
CA GLN A 43 4.26 0.98 -5.55
C GLN A 43 5.00 1.03 -4.21
N VAL A 44 6.25 0.58 -4.19
CA VAL A 44 7.11 0.70 -3.00
C VAL A 44 7.99 1.94 -3.14
N SER A 45 7.97 2.81 -2.15
CA SER A 45 8.84 4.00 -2.10
C SER A 45 9.32 4.24 -0.68
N GLY A 46 10.62 4.48 -0.50
CA GLY A 46 11.22 4.73 0.83
C GLY A 46 10.97 3.60 1.85
N GLY A 47 10.85 2.34 1.38
CA GLY A 47 10.55 1.18 2.22
C GLY A 47 9.09 1.06 2.67
N LYS A 48 8.17 1.85 2.10
CA LYS A 48 6.74 1.84 2.42
C LYS A 48 5.91 1.54 1.18
N LEU A 49 4.72 0.99 1.39
CA LEU A 49 3.72 0.87 0.35
C LEU A 49 3.03 2.22 0.16
N VAL A 50 3.06 2.75 -1.06
CA VAL A 50 2.49 4.05 -1.42
C VAL A 50 1.64 3.92 -2.69
N THR A 51 0.72 4.85 -2.91
CA THR A 51 0.00 4.98 -4.19
C THR A 51 0.91 5.58 -5.27
N THR A 52 0.46 5.58 -6.53
CA THR A 52 1.13 6.30 -7.63
C THR A 52 1.25 7.81 -7.39
N ALA A 53 0.34 8.39 -6.59
CA ALA A 53 0.39 9.78 -6.14
C ALA A 53 1.37 10.01 -4.97
N GLY A 54 2.02 8.96 -4.46
CA GLY A 54 2.98 9.03 -3.36
C GLY A 54 2.36 9.02 -1.95
N HIS A 55 1.07 8.71 -1.82
CA HIS A 55 0.40 8.65 -0.52
C HIS A 55 0.65 7.29 0.17
N PRO A 56 1.14 7.25 1.42
CA PRO A 56 1.32 6.00 2.16
C PRO A 56 0.01 5.25 2.34
N VAL A 57 0.03 3.94 2.08
CA VAL A 57 -1.09 3.04 2.34
C VAL A 57 -1.11 2.65 3.81
N LEU A 58 -2.30 2.68 4.39
CA LEU A 58 -2.54 2.33 5.78
C LEU A 58 -3.01 0.87 5.92
N ASP A 59 -2.62 0.24 7.01
CA ASP A 59 -3.10 -1.07 7.44
C ASP A 59 -4.51 -0.98 8.06
N THR A 60 -5.05 -2.13 8.46
CA THR A 60 -6.35 -2.23 9.15
C THR A 60 -6.41 -1.51 10.51
N TYR A 61 -5.27 -1.11 11.07
CA TYR A 61 -5.14 -0.35 12.31
C TYR A 61 -4.82 1.14 12.07
N GLY A 62 -4.80 1.60 10.82
CA GLY A 62 -4.50 2.98 10.46
C GLY A 62 -3.02 3.36 10.49
N ARG A 63 -2.11 2.37 10.41
CA ARG A 63 -0.65 2.57 10.41
C ARG A 63 -0.07 2.32 9.03
N GLU A 64 1.01 3.01 8.68
CA GLU A 64 1.66 2.83 7.38
C GLU A 64 2.24 1.42 7.23
N ILE A 65 2.06 0.83 6.04
CA ILE A 65 2.61 -0.49 5.73
C ILE A 65 4.08 -0.37 5.34
N ASN A 66 4.95 -0.93 6.17
CA ASN A 66 6.39 -0.96 5.96
C ASN A 66 6.78 -2.28 5.29
N ILE A 67 7.50 -2.20 4.18
CA ILE A 67 7.96 -3.38 3.43
C ILE A 67 9.24 -3.96 4.02
N GLY A 68 10.03 -3.14 4.73
CA GLY A 68 11.29 -3.57 5.32
C GLY A 68 12.40 -3.77 4.27
N ASN A 69 13.61 -4.07 4.74
CA ASN A 69 14.76 -4.31 3.88
C ASN A 69 14.81 -5.79 3.45
N GLY A 70 15.25 -6.06 2.21
CA GLY A 70 15.44 -7.43 1.71
C GLY A 70 14.24 -8.06 1.02
N VAL A 71 13.15 -7.30 0.84
CA VAL A 71 12.03 -7.68 -0.02
C VAL A 71 12.36 -7.29 -1.45
N SER A 72 12.38 -8.28 -2.35
CA SER A 72 12.60 -8.08 -3.79
C SER A 72 11.30 -7.87 -4.55
N GLN A 73 10.18 -8.37 -4.02
CA GLN A 73 8.86 -8.26 -4.64
C GLN A 73 7.77 -8.16 -3.57
N VAL A 74 6.74 -7.37 -3.86
CA VAL A 74 5.55 -7.25 -3.01
C VAL A 74 4.34 -7.76 -3.79
N GLU A 75 3.58 -8.65 -3.17
CA GLU A 75 2.28 -9.14 -3.66
C GLU A 75 1.18 -8.68 -2.71
N ILE A 76 -0.03 -8.49 -3.23
CA ILE A 76 -1.23 -8.26 -2.42
C ILE A 76 -2.26 -9.30 -2.82
N ASP A 77 -2.72 -10.08 -1.86
CA ASP A 77 -3.73 -11.12 -2.12
C ASP A 77 -5.16 -10.56 -2.15
N GLU A 78 -6.13 -11.43 -2.49
CA GLU A 78 -7.56 -11.09 -2.55
C GLU A 78 -8.17 -10.66 -1.20
N ASN A 79 -7.52 -11.04 -0.09
CA ASN A 79 -7.92 -10.63 1.26
C ASN A 79 -7.25 -9.31 1.68
N GLY A 80 -6.43 -8.72 0.80
CA GLY A 80 -5.69 -7.50 1.06
C GLY A 80 -4.41 -7.71 1.87
N ASN A 81 -3.94 -8.95 2.04
CA ASN A 81 -2.67 -9.21 2.73
C ASN A 81 -1.52 -8.77 1.85
N VAL A 82 -0.65 -7.92 2.40
CA VAL A 82 0.60 -7.50 1.77
C VAL A 82 1.67 -8.54 2.09
N ILE A 83 2.18 -9.19 1.06
CA ILE A 83 3.14 -10.28 1.15
C ILE A 83 4.45 -9.79 0.55
N GLY A 84 5.51 -9.78 1.35
CA GLY A 84 6.87 -9.55 0.88
C GLY A 84 7.54 -10.86 0.48
N ILE A 85 8.16 -10.88 -0.69
CA ILE A 85 9.00 -11.98 -1.17
C ILE A 85 10.44 -11.56 -1.07
N THR A 86 11.26 -12.39 -0.44
CA THR A 86 12.70 -12.14 -0.31
C THR A 86 13.47 -12.84 -1.44
N GLY A 87 14.30 -12.08 -2.16
CA GLY A 87 14.95 -12.56 -3.40
C GLY A 87 16.03 -13.62 -3.21
N TYR A 88 16.39 -13.98 -1.97
CA TYR A 88 17.39 -15.01 -1.70
C TYR A 88 16.79 -16.42 -1.59
N SER A 89 15.51 -16.54 -1.24
CA SER A 89 14.88 -17.82 -0.92
C SER A 89 13.45 -17.98 -1.43
N ASP A 90 12.93 -16.99 -2.16
CA ASP A 90 11.50 -16.87 -2.50
C ASP A 90 10.57 -17.00 -1.28
N ALA A 91 11.11 -16.78 -0.07
CA ALA A 91 10.35 -16.89 1.14
C ALA A 91 9.32 -15.75 1.19
N LYS A 92 8.05 -16.15 1.31
CA LYS A 92 6.90 -15.25 1.47
C LYS A 92 6.70 -14.92 2.95
N THR A 93 6.59 -13.64 3.27
CA THR A 93 6.28 -13.14 4.61
C THR A 93 5.14 -12.14 4.52
N THR A 94 4.12 -12.32 5.36
CA THR A 94 3.03 -11.34 5.48
C THR A 94 3.52 -10.12 6.25
N LEU A 95 3.51 -8.97 5.58
CA LEU A 95 3.97 -7.68 6.11
C LEU A 95 2.83 -6.89 6.77
N GLY A 96 1.59 -7.19 6.40
CA GLY A 96 0.39 -6.57 6.94
C GLY A 96 -0.82 -6.84 6.08
N GLN A 97 -1.92 -6.14 6.35
CA GLN A 97 -3.14 -6.18 5.57
C GLN A 97 -3.58 -4.75 5.27
N VAL A 98 -3.87 -4.43 4.00
CA VAL A 98 -4.34 -3.10 3.61
C VAL A 98 -5.67 -2.79 4.27
N GLY A 99 -5.78 -1.57 4.82
CA GLY A 99 -7.03 -1.07 5.35
C GLY A 99 -7.99 -0.78 4.21
N VAL A 100 -9.12 -1.50 4.17
CA VAL A 100 -10.20 -1.23 3.21
C VAL A 100 -11.42 -0.73 3.95
N ALA A 101 -11.87 0.48 3.62
CA ALA A 101 -13.16 0.97 4.06
C ALA A 101 -14.24 0.55 3.06
N ARG A 102 -15.26 -0.15 3.55
CA ARG A 102 -16.53 -0.33 2.84
C ARG A 102 -17.45 0.77 3.31
N VAL A 103 -17.93 1.60 2.40
CA VAL A 103 -18.84 2.67 2.80
C VAL A 103 -20.27 2.18 2.66
N PRO A 104 -21.00 1.94 3.76
CA PRO A 104 -22.38 1.48 3.70
C PRO A 104 -23.33 2.56 3.18
N ASN A 105 -22.91 3.84 3.17
CA ASN A 105 -23.73 4.94 2.70
C ASN A 105 -22.87 6.09 2.15
N GLN A 106 -22.99 6.37 0.85
CA GLN A 106 -22.19 7.35 0.10
C GLN A 106 -22.32 8.78 0.66
N HIS A 107 -23.34 9.06 1.48
CA HIS A 107 -23.59 10.35 2.12
C HIS A 107 -22.78 10.62 3.40
N ALA A 108 -22.13 9.61 3.98
CA ALA A 108 -21.30 9.78 5.19
C ALA A 108 -19.86 10.22 4.89
N MET A 109 -19.43 10.14 3.63
CA MET A 109 -18.13 10.63 3.20
C MET A 109 -18.21 12.13 2.96
N ARG A 110 -17.93 12.93 4.00
CA ARG A 110 -17.52 14.32 3.79
C ARG A 110 -16.18 14.29 3.06
N ALA A 111 -16.20 14.63 1.77
CA ALA A 111 -15.00 14.88 1.00
C ALA A 111 -14.14 15.92 1.73
N ILE A 112 -12.97 15.51 2.20
CA ILE A 112 -11.94 16.45 2.61
C ILE A 112 -11.20 16.82 1.32
N GLY A 113 -11.70 17.83 0.64
CA GLY A 113 -11.12 18.28 -0.63
C GLY A 113 -12.20 18.80 -1.56
N GLY A 114 -12.46 20.09 -1.47
CA GLY A 114 -13.05 20.80 -2.59
C GLY A 114 -12.11 20.71 -3.78
N ASN A 115 -12.61 20.12 -4.86
CA ASN A 115 -12.30 20.47 -6.25
C ASN A 115 -10.82 20.53 -6.66
N LEU A 116 -10.35 19.48 -7.34
CA LEU A 116 -10.24 19.51 -8.81
C LEU A 116 -10.48 18.11 -9.40
#